data_AF-A0A9D8P1D6-F1
#
_entry.id   AF-A0A9D8P1D6-F1
#
_cell.length_a   1.000
_cell.length_b   1.000
_cell.length_c   1.000
_cell.angle_alpha   90.00
_cell.angle_beta   90.00
_cell.angle_gamma   90.00
#
_symmetry.space_group_name_H-M   'P 1'
#
loop_
_entity.id
_entity.type
_entity.pdbx_description
1 polymer ?
#
loop_
_entity_poly.entity_id
_entity_poly.type
_entity_poly.pdbx_seq_one_letter_code
_entity_poly.pdbx_strand_id
1 'polypeptide(L)' 'QGETRLIVDFSQTEYVSSAGLRVLLKATKQLMQVGGALALCHANPQVREILDISGFVMIMPCYATFEDALRALGA' A
#
# COMPACT_ATOMS: atom_id res chain seq x y z
N GLN A 1 10.56 1.05 19.83
CA GLN A 1 10.44 1.82 18.57
C GLN A 1 9.63 0.97 17.60
N GLY A 2 8.79 1.57 16.76
CA GLY A 2 7.98 0.85 15.77
C GLY A 2 8.60 0.92 14.38
N GLU A 3 8.20 0.00 13.50
CA GLU A 3 8.63 -0.02 12.10
C GLU A 3 8.07 1.17 11.32
N THR A 4 8.90 1.79 10.47
CA THR A 4 8.53 2.95 9.64
C THR A 4 8.36 2.61 8.16
N ARG A 5 8.60 1.36 7.77
CA ARG A 5 8.44 0.86 6.40
C ARG A 5 7.53 -0.35 6.43
N LEU A 6 6.38 -0.24 5.77
CA LEU A 6 5.35 -1.30 5.78
C LEU A 6 5.03 -1.74 4.35
N ILE A 7 4.84 -3.05 4.18
CA ILE A 7 4.27 -3.64 2.97
C ILE A 7 2.93 -4.27 3.36
N VAL A 8 1.87 -3.95 2.62
CA VAL A 8 0.56 -4.58 2.76
C VAL A 8 0.36 -5.56 1.61
N ASP A 9 0.22 -6.84 1.93
CA ASP A 9 0.00 -7.91 0.97
C ASP A 9 -1.50 -8.17 0.77
N PHE A 10 -1.98 -7.97 -0.45
CA PHE A 10 -3.37 -8.20 -0.83
C PHE A 10 -3.64 -9.60 -1.41
N SER A 11 -2.69 -10.54 -1.36
CA SER A 11 -2.82 -11.87 -1.97
C SER A 11 -4.06 -12.66 -1.52
N GLN A 12 -4.57 -12.37 -0.32
CA GLN A 12 -5.77 -12.99 0.27
C GLN A 12 -6.96 -12.03 0.36
N THR A 13 -6.91 -10.90 -0.36
CA THR A 13 -7.96 -9.87 -0.33
C THR A 13 -8.70 -9.84 -1.65
N GLU A 14 -10.00 -10.12 -1.59
CA GLU A 14 -10.88 -10.09 -2.76
C GLU A 14 -11.41 -8.68 -3.07
N TYR A 15 -11.63 -7.88 -2.03
CA TYR A 15 -12.26 -6.56 -2.14
C TYR A 15 -11.76 -5.58 -1.08
N VAL A 16 -11.67 -4.30 -1.44
CA VAL A 16 -11.38 -3.20 -0.52
C VAL A 16 -12.48 -2.16 -0.59
N SER A 17 -13.11 -1.89 0.56
CA SER A 17 -14.13 -0.83 0.68
C SER A 17 -13.51 0.54 0.99
N SER A 18 -14.32 1.60 0.93
CA SER A 18 -13.91 2.97 1.30
C SER A 18 -13.35 3.08 2.72
N ALA A 19 -13.77 2.20 3.63
CA ALA A 19 -13.23 2.15 5.00
C ALA A 19 -11.78 1.65 5.01
N GLY A 20 -11.47 0.58 4.26
CA GLY A 20 -10.11 0.06 4.11
C GLY A 20 -9.18 1.08 3.46
N LEU A 21 -9.64 1.72 2.39
CA LEU A 21 -8.91 2.81 1.72
C LEU A 21 -8.58 3.96 2.70
N ARG A 22 -9.54 4.37 3.53
CA ARG A 22 -9.32 5.44 4.51
C ARG A 22 -8.26 5.08 5.55
N VAL A 23 -8.22 3.81 5.99
CA VAL A 23 -7.20 3.32 6.92
C VAL A 23 -5.82 3.33 6.28
N LEU A 24 -5.68 2.82 5.06
CA LEU A 24 -4.42 2.83 4.31
C LEU A 24 -3.91 4.27 4.10
N LEU A 25 -4.80 5.20 3.75
CA LEU A 25 -4.45 6.61 3.60
C LEU A 25 -3.95 7.22 4.91
N LYS A 26 -4.64 6.94 6.03
CA LYS A 26 -4.23 7.43 7.35
C LYS A 26 -2.85 6.89 7.74
N ALA A 27 -2.62 5.58 7.57
CA ALA A 27 -1.35 4.93 7.89
C ALA A 27 -0.21 5.50 7.02
N THR A 28 -0.43 5.63 5.72
CA THR A 28 0.55 6.20 4.78
C THR A 28 0.94 7.62 5.20
N LYS A 29 -0.05 8.48 5.51
CA LYS A 29 0.22 9.85 6.00
C LYS A 29 1.01 9.87 7.31
N GLN A 30 0.71 8.98 8.25
CA GLN A 30 1.43 8.90 9.52
C GLN A 30 2.89 8.46 9.33
N LEU A 31 3.14 7.51 8.43
CA LEU A 31 4.50 7.07 8.10
C LEU A 31 5.29 8.18 7.41
N MET A 32 4.69 8.87 6.44
CA MET A 32 5.34 10.00 5.75
C MET A 32 5.77 11.12 6.72
N GLN A 33 5.00 11.38 7.78
CA GLN A 33 5.34 12.38 8.80
C GLN A 33 6.63 12.05 9.58
N VAL A 34 7.02 10.77 9.62
CA VAL A 34 8.23 10.30 10.32
C VAL A 34 9.31 9.84 9.34
N GLY A 35 9.21 10.20 8.05
CA GLY A 35 10.15 9.79 7.01
C GLY A 35 10.05 8.33 6.59
N GLY A 36 8.95 7.67 6.97
CA GLY A 36 8.61 6.30 6.58
C GLY A 36 7.83 6.20 5.27
N ALA A 37 7.50 4.98 4.88
CA ALA A 37 6.78 4.69 3.64
C ALA A 37 5.91 3.44 3.75
N LEU A 38 4.87 3.37 2.91
CA LEU A 38 3.97 2.22 2.78
C LEU A 38 3.88 1.82 1.31
N ALA A 39 4.08 0.54 1.03
CA ALA A 39 3.86 -0.06 -0.27
C ALA A 39 2.79 -1.15 -0.20
N LEU A 40 2.18 -1.45 -1.33
CA LEU A 40 1.19 -2.50 -1.49
C LEU A 40 1.73 -3.57 -2.45
N CYS A 41 1.33 -4.82 -2.31
CA CYS A 41 1.61 -5.87 -3.31
C CYS A 41 0.43 -6.82 -3.50
N HIS A 42 0.47 -7.61 -4.58
CA HIS A 42 -0.49 -8.67 -4.90
C HIS A 42 -1.97 -8.22 -4.94
N ALA A 43 -2.24 -6.95 -5.27
CA ALA A 43 -3.60 -6.50 -5.51
C ALA A 43 -4.17 -7.23 -6.73
N ASN A 44 -5.33 -7.87 -6.57
CA ASN A 44 -6.08 -8.43 -7.69
C ASN A 44 -6.53 -7.31 -8.66
N PRO A 45 -6.97 -7.62 -9.90
CA PRO A 45 -7.35 -6.61 -10.88
C PRO A 45 -8.41 -5.61 -10.39
N GLN A 46 -9.43 -6.09 -9.66
CA GLN A 46 -10.50 -5.24 -9.13
C GLN A 46 -9.98 -4.28 -8.05
N VAL A 47 -9.18 -4.76 -7.11
CA VAL A 47 -8.56 -3.93 -6.07
C VAL A 47 -7.58 -2.94 -6.70
N ARG A 48 -6.80 -3.38 -7.70
CA ARG A 48 -5.86 -2.53 -8.41
C ARG A 48 -6.56 -1.38 -9.13
N GLU A 49 -7.63 -1.66 -9.85
CA GLU A 49 -8.45 -0.65 -10.53
C GLU A 49 -9.01 0.38 -9.55
N ILE A 50 -9.52 -0.07 -8.38
CA ILE A 50 -9.99 0.84 -7.32
C ILE A 50 -8.86 1.76 -6.84
N LEU A 51 -7.65 1.23 -6.62
CA LEU A 51 -6.49 2.00 -6.17
C LEU A 51 -6.04 3.02 -7.24
N ASP A 52 -6.03 2.62 -8.51
CA ASP A 52 -5.63 3.47 -9.64
C ASP A 52 -6.64 4.61 -9.85
N ILE A 53 -7.95 4.31 -9.91
CA ILE A 53 -9.01 5.32 -10.05
C ILE A 53 -9.00 6.30 -8.88
N SER A 54 -8.71 5.81 -7.66
CA SER A 54 -8.63 6.65 -6.47
C SER A 54 -7.35 7.50 -6.41
N GLY A 55 -6.38 7.26 -7.31
CA GLY A 55 -5.06 7.91 -7.30
C GLY A 55 -4.16 7.48 -6.14
N PHE A 56 -4.48 6.38 -5.46
CA PHE A 56 -3.76 5.94 -4.26
C PHE A 56 -2.35 5.44 -4.59
N VAL A 57 -2.17 4.88 -5.78
CA VAL A 57 -0.86 4.38 -6.24
C VAL A 57 0.20 5.50 -6.33
N MET A 58 -0.22 6.78 -6.38
CA MET A 58 0.70 7.92 -6.35
C MET A 58 1.37 8.16 -4.98
N ILE A 59 0.75 7.70 -3.90
CA ILE A 59 1.25 7.90 -2.52
C ILE A 59 1.60 6.59 -1.80
N MET A 60 0.99 5.48 -2.21
CA MET A 60 1.27 4.12 -1.74
C MET A 60 1.41 3.21 -2.96
N PRO A 61 2.60 3.12 -3.57
CA PRO A 61 2.81 2.34 -4.78
C PRO A 61 2.39 0.89 -4.59
N CYS A 62 1.72 0.32 -5.59
CA CYS A 62 1.30 -1.07 -5.60
C CYS A 62 2.15 -1.85 -6.62
N TYR A 63 2.83 -2.88 -6.15
CA TYR A 63 3.71 -3.73 -6.94
C TYR A 63 3.08 -5.08 -7.24
N ALA A 64 3.54 -5.73 -8.30
CA ALA A 64 3.05 -7.06 -8.67
C ALA A 64 3.49 -8.13 -7.65
N THR A 65 4.69 -7.99 -7.08
CA THR A 65 5.29 -8.98 -6.16
C THR A 65 5.67 -8.34 -4.83
N PHE A 66 5.82 -9.17 -3.80
CA PHE A 66 6.37 -8.73 -2.52
C PHE A 66 7.83 -8.28 -2.66
N GLU A 67 8.63 -8.97 -3.48
CA GLU A 67 10.03 -8.68 -3.71
C GLU A 67 10.24 -7.31 -4.34
N ASP A 68 9.41 -6.91 -5.30
CA ASP A 68 9.50 -5.58 -5.91
C ASP A 68 9.13 -4.47 -4.91
N ALA A 69 8.14 -4.71 -4.05
CA ALA A 69 7.80 -3.80 -2.95
C ALA A 69 8.95 -3.68 -1.94
N LEU A 70 9.59 -4.79 -1.59
CA LEU A 70 10.72 -4.83 -0.67
C LEU A 70 11.91 -4.04 -1.21
N ARG A 71 12.29 -4.29 -2.46
CA ARG A 71 13.35 -3.54 -3.17
C ARG A 71 13.06 -2.04 -3.19
N ALA A 72 11.80 -1.66 -3.47
CA ALA A 72 11.41 -0.26 -3.55
C ALA A 72 11.49 0.46 -2.19
N LEU A 73 11.25 -0.24 -1.07
CA LEU A 73 11.37 0.32 0.28
C LEU A 73 12.81 0.30 0.83
N GLY A 74 13.78 -0.22 0.06
CA GLY A 74 15.19 -0.27 0.45
C GLY A 74 15.44 -1.12 1.69
N ALA A 75 14.69 -2.23 1.82
CA ALA A 75 14.91 -3.25 2.82
C ALA A 75 15.74 -4.41 2.25
#